data_AF-A0A166JCG9-F1
#
_entry.id   AF-A0A166JCG9-F1
#
_cell.length_a   1.000
_cell.length_b   1.000
_cell.length_c   1.000
_cell.angle_alpha   90.00
_cell.angle_beta   90.00
_cell.angle_gamma   90.00
#
_symmetry.space_group_name_H-M   'P 1'
#
loop_
_entity.id
_entity.type
_entity.pdbx_description
1 polymer ?
#
loop_
_entity_poly.entity_id
_entity_poly.type
_entity_poly.pdbx_seq_one_letter_code
_entity_poly.pdbx_strand_id
1 'polypeptide(L)'
;MSATASYTTPCVVCAHSAGMQCSGCQKARYCTPEHQKLAWKKHKDICKLYQAAAKPGGSMPPRDTYCGLCGKRGGPLMKTECCGETICDDYAKYVMFTYSRDSCKRNHDRYTLCMFHKNEGHKGSDWKTCPKCFLEIGDTENSVWFGTNQFNFETLPNPPAFRPKFCDTCHKPVKQNTENYSPNRIGGVTCEPCVNSTAMANGGPPGGVPRHIFKMGGGP
;
A
#
# COMPACT_ATOMS: atom_id res chain seq x y z
N MET A 1 9.32 -7.18 34.34
CA MET A 1 10.06 -7.74 33.19
C MET A 1 9.53 -7.07 31.93
N SER A 2 10.30 -6.13 31.35
CA SER A 2 9.89 -5.40 30.16
C SER A 2 9.98 -6.31 28.94
N ALA A 3 8.83 -6.65 28.35
CA ALA A 3 8.79 -7.23 27.02
C ALA A 3 9.36 -6.19 26.05
N THR A 4 10.53 -6.46 25.50
CA THR A 4 11.03 -5.72 24.33
C THR A 4 10.03 -5.99 23.21
N ALA A 5 9.19 -4.99 22.91
CA ALA A 5 8.30 -5.06 21.76
C ALA A 5 9.17 -5.22 20.51
N SER A 6 9.25 -6.44 19.99
CA SER A 6 9.91 -6.71 18.71
C SER A 6 9.09 -5.99 17.64
N TYR A 7 9.61 -4.87 17.15
CA TYR A 7 8.98 -4.10 16.08
C TYR A 7 9.02 -4.93 14.80
N THR A 8 7.95 -5.68 14.53
CA THR A 8 7.81 -6.41 13.28
C THR A 8 7.66 -5.42 12.14
N THR A 9 8.49 -5.54 11.10
CA THR A 9 8.40 -4.65 9.94
C THR A 9 7.05 -4.84 9.23
N PRO A 10 6.35 -3.76 8.86
CA PRO A 10 5.07 -3.85 8.17
C PRO A 10 5.17 -4.48 6.78
N CYS A 11 4.08 -5.12 6.36
CA CYS A 11 3.88 -5.50 4.96
C CYS A 11 3.69 -4.25 4.11
N VAL A 12 4.48 -4.12 3.03
CA VAL A 12 4.43 -2.95 2.12
C VAL A 12 3.12 -2.81 1.34
N VAL A 13 2.22 -3.79 1.46
CA VAL A 13 0.94 -3.84 0.77
C VAL A 13 -0.22 -3.51 1.72
N CYS A 14 -0.19 -3.95 2.98
CA CYS A 14 -1.33 -3.82 3.90
C CYS A 14 -0.98 -3.33 5.32
N ALA A 15 0.28 -3.01 5.63
CA ALA A 15 0.77 -2.58 6.94
C ALA A 15 0.77 -3.61 8.09
N HIS A 16 0.06 -4.73 7.96
CA HIS A 16 0.10 -5.80 8.97
C HIS A 16 1.51 -6.42 9.04
N SER A 17 1.85 -7.05 10.17
CA SER A 17 3.16 -7.66 10.41
C SER A 17 3.58 -8.58 9.27
N ALA A 18 4.77 -8.34 8.73
CA ALA A 18 5.33 -9.17 7.68
C ALA A 18 6.11 -10.36 8.26
N GLY A 19 5.77 -11.57 7.82
CA GLY A 19 6.52 -12.80 8.14
C GLY A 19 7.52 -13.20 7.05
N MET A 20 7.52 -12.53 5.90
CA MET A 20 8.37 -12.86 4.76
C MET A 20 8.97 -11.59 4.12
N GLN A 21 10.08 -11.77 3.42
CA GLN A 21 10.74 -10.71 2.66
C GLN A 21 11.04 -11.19 1.24
N CYS A 22 11.19 -10.25 0.31
CA CYS A 22 11.61 -10.59 -1.04
C CYS A 22 12.95 -11.32 -1.00
N SER A 23 13.00 -12.58 -1.43
CA SER A 23 14.22 -13.38 -1.45
C SER A 23 15.29 -12.81 -2.37
N GLY A 24 14.90 -12.08 -3.43
CA GLY A 24 15.82 -11.47 -4.38
C GLY A 24 16.59 -10.28 -3.81
N CYS A 25 15.89 -9.27 -3.28
CA CYS A 25 16.54 -8.02 -2.83
C CYS A 25 16.53 -7.79 -1.32
N GLN A 26 15.69 -8.51 -0.57
CA GLN A 26 15.48 -8.35 0.87
C GLN A 26 15.00 -6.95 1.33
N LYS A 27 14.68 -6.03 0.40
CA LYS A 27 14.23 -4.66 0.71
C LYS A 27 12.72 -4.53 0.94
N ALA A 28 11.91 -5.40 0.36
CA ALA A 28 10.45 -5.38 0.50
C ALA A 28 9.97 -6.54 1.37
N ARG A 29 8.99 -6.27 2.25
CA ARG A 29 8.43 -7.24 3.20
C ARG A 29 6.93 -7.45 2.99
N TYR A 30 6.48 -8.69 3.16
CA TYR A 30 5.12 -9.12 2.90
C TYR A 30 4.59 -9.99 4.04
N CYS A 31 3.28 -9.96 4.27
CA CYS A 31 2.64 -10.88 5.21
C CYS A 31 2.28 -12.23 4.56
N THR A 32 2.05 -12.26 3.23
CA THR A 32 1.70 -13.47 2.49
C THR A 32 2.26 -13.46 1.05
N PRO A 33 2.37 -14.63 0.38
CA PRO A 33 2.79 -14.72 -1.02
C PRO A 33 1.88 -13.96 -1.98
N GLU A 34 0.58 -13.86 -1.68
CA GLU A 34 -0.40 -13.12 -2.50
C GLU A 34 -0.06 -11.63 -2.53
N HIS A 35 0.35 -11.06 -1.39
CA HIS A 35 0.80 -9.66 -1.33
C HIS A 35 2.11 -9.45 -2.09
N GLN A 36 3.03 -10.42 -2.04
CA GLN A 36 4.23 -10.36 -2.88
C GLN A 36 3.86 -10.38 -4.38
N LYS A 37 2.95 -11.26 -4.80
CA LYS A 37 2.47 -11.35 -6.19
C LYS A 37 1.77 -10.06 -6.64
N LEU A 38 0.94 -9.46 -5.78
CA LEU A 38 0.25 -8.20 -6.04
C LEU A 38 1.24 -7.04 -6.23
N ALA A 39 2.27 -6.96 -5.39
CA ALA A 39 3.31 -5.93 -5.48
C ALA A 39 4.29 -6.16 -6.65
N TRP A 40 4.42 -7.41 -7.14
CA TRP A 40 5.48 -7.81 -8.06
C TRP A 40 5.52 -6.99 -9.35
N LYS A 41 4.36 -6.63 -9.91
CA LYS A 41 4.27 -5.79 -11.13
C LYS A 41 5.05 -4.48 -10.99
N LYS A 42 5.09 -3.90 -9.78
CA LYS A 42 5.81 -2.67 -9.46
C LYS A 42 7.18 -2.92 -8.86
N HIS A 43 7.34 -3.99 -8.09
CA HIS A 43 8.59 -4.29 -7.41
C HIS A 43 9.67 -4.89 -8.31
N LYS A 44 9.32 -5.63 -9.37
CA LYS A 44 10.27 -6.46 -10.13
C LYS A 44 11.47 -5.68 -10.71
N ASP A 45 11.27 -4.48 -11.24
CA ASP A 45 12.35 -3.75 -11.92
C ASP A 45 13.26 -3.09 -10.87
N ILE A 46 12.70 -2.48 -9.81
CA ILE A 46 13.50 -1.95 -8.69
C ILE A 46 14.24 -3.07 -7.93
N CYS A 47 13.64 -4.26 -7.82
CA CYS A 47 14.27 -5.44 -7.23
C CYS A 47 15.54 -5.85 -7.98
N LYS A 48 15.53 -5.80 -9.32
CA LYS A 48 16.73 -6.03 -10.14
C LYS A 48 17.81 -4.99 -9.90
N LEU A 49 17.44 -3.73 -9.69
CA LEU A 49 18.40 -2.66 -9.37
C LEU A 49 19.08 -2.93 -8.02
N TYR A 50 18.30 -3.26 -6.99
CA TYR A 50 18.86 -3.63 -5.69
C TYR A 50 19.75 -4.86 -5.76
N GLN A 51 19.35 -5.89 -6.51
CA GLN A 51 20.19 -7.08 -6.72
C GLN A 51 21.50 -6.74 -7.44
N ALA A 52 21.46 -5.88 -8.46
CA ALA A 52 22.66 -5.44 -9.16
C ALA A 52 23.59 -4.65 -8.23
N ALA A 53 23.03 -3.75 -7.41
CA ALA A 53 23.79 -2.96 -6.45
C ALA A 53 24.37 -3.78 -5.29
N ALA A 54 23.76 -4.92 -4.94
CA ALA A 54 24.24 -5.80 -3.88
C ALA A 54 25.45 -6.67 -4.29
N LYS A 55 25.76 -6.76 -5.59
CA LYS A 55 26.92 -7.52 -6.09
C LYS A 55 28.23 -6.78 -5.75
N PRO A 56 29.38 -7.48 -5.63
CA PRO A 56 30.68 -6.83 -5.48
C PRO A 56 30.94 -5.82 -6.62
N GLY A 57 31.28 -4.58 -6.27
CA GLY A 57 31.45 -3.49 -7.25
C GLY A 57 30.16 -2.99 -7.92
N GLY A 58 29.00 -3.54 -7.53
CA GLY A 58 27.70 -3.10 -7.97
C GLY A 58 27.34 -1.72 -7.40
N SER A 59 26.61 -0.94 -8.17
CA SER A 59 26.06 0.35 -7.73
C SER A 59 24.66 0.53 -8.26
N MET A 60 23.88 1.37 -7.57
CA MET A 60 22.61 1.85 -8.12
C MET A 60 22.90 2.82 -9.26
N PRO A 61 22.07 2.85 -10.31
CA PRO A 61 22.14 3.90 -11.32
C PRO A 61 21.98 5.29 -10.69
N PRO A 62 22.37 6.37 -11.40
CA PRO A 62 22.08 7.73 -10.96
C PRO A 62 20.58 7.91 -10.70
N ARG A 63 20.22 8.53 -9.58
CA ARG A 63 18.85 8.52 -9.03
C ARG A 63 17.80 9.17 -9.93
N ASP A 64 18.21 10.09 -10.79
CA ASP A 64 17.40 10.77 -11.80
C ASP A 64 17.13 9.97 -13.07
N THR A 65 17.77 8.81 -13.25
CA THR A 65 17.61 7.96 -14.45
C THR A 65 16.51 6.91 -14.34
N TYR A 66 15.86 6.78 -13.18
CA TYR A 66 14.80 5.79 -12.95
C TYR A 66 13.75 6.26 -11.94
N CYS A 67 12.54 5.69 -12.04
CA CYS A 67 11.51 5.85 -11.03
C CYS A 67 11.92 5.09 -9.76
N GLY A 68 12.03 5.77 -8.61
CA GLY A 68 12.49 5.13 -7.38
C GLY A 68 11.49 4.16 -6.75
N LEU A 69 10.20 4.25 -7.10
CA LEU A 69 9.19 3.31 -6.59
C LEU A 69 9.16 2.00 -7.39
N CYS A 70 9.27 2.06 -8.72
CA CYS A 70 9.11 0.89 -9.55
C CYS A 70 10.34 0.46 -10.35
N GLY A 71 11.42 1.27 -10.38
CA GLY A 71 12.68 0.96 -11.06
C GLY A 71 12.65 1.13 -12.58
N LYS A 72 11.54 1.58 -13.17
CA LYS A 72 11.43 1.81 -14.62
C LYS A 72 12.36 2.94 -15.06
N ARG A 73 13.01 2.73 -16.20
CA ARG A 73 13.90 3.68 -16.89
C ARG A 73 13.26 4.11 -18.22
N GLY A 74 13.66 5.27 -18.75
CA GLY A 74 13.34 5.71 -20.11
C GLY A 74 11.87 6.10 -20.39
N GLY A 75 11.02 6.16 -19.37
CA GLY A 75 9.69 6.77 -19.48
C GLY A 75 9.75 8.27 -19.15
N PRO A 76 8.65 9.01 -19.35
CA PRO A 76 8.57 10.35 -18.77
C PRO A 76 8.70 10.20 -17.25
N LEU A 77 9.70 10.87 -16.69
CA LEU A 77 9.98 10.94 -15.27
C LEU A 77 9.78 12.39 -14.83
N MET A 78 9.32 12.57 -13.61
CA MET A 78 9.19 13.86 -12.96
C MET A 78 9.76 13.81 -11.55
N LYS A 79 9.86 14.97 -10.89
CA LYS A 79 10.19 15.06 -9.47
C LYS A 79 8.92 15.11 -8.64
N THR A 80 8.91 14.43 -7.49
CA THR A 80 7.83 14.58 -6.53
C THR A 80 7.89 15.96 -5.89
N GLU A 81 6.69 16.42 -5.57
CA GLU A 81 6.46 17.74 -5.05
C GLU A 81 6.72 17.85 -3.54
N CYS A 82 6.66 16.74 -2.81
CA CYS A 82 6.82 16.68 -1.36
C CYS A 82 8.24 16.32 -0.92
N CYS A 83 8.96 15.48 -1.68
CA CYS A 83 10.30 15.00 -1.30
C CYS A 83 11.35 15.10 -2.42
N GLY A 84 11.04 15.65 -3.60
CA GLY A 84 12.02 15.86 -4.67
C GLY A 84 12.54 14.58 -5.34
N GLU A 85 11.85 13.45 -5.13
CA GLU A 85 12.28 12.15 -5.61
C GLU A 85 11.87 11.91 -7.07
N THR A 86 12.72 11.21 -7.84
CA THR A 86 12.41 10.89 -9.24
C THR A 86 11.37 9.78 -9.34
N ILE A 87 10.29 10.02 -10.06
CA ILE A 87 9.11 9.14 -10.16
C ILE A 87 8.56 9.11 -11.59
N CYS A 88 7.83 8.05 -11.97
CA CYS A 88 7.11 8.04 -13.25
C CYS A 88 6.11 9.18 -13.33
N ASP A 89 6.10 9.91 -14.44
CA ASP A 89 5.02 10.82 -14.80
C ASP A 89 3.89 10.02 -15.47
N ASP A 90 3.01 9.47 -14.63
CA ASP A 90 1.93 8.57 -15.06
C ASP A 90 0.55 8.95 -14.51
N TYR A 91 0.39 10.21 -14.09
CA TYR A 91 -0.87 10.72 -13.55
C TYR A 91 -2.00 10.66 -14.60
N ALA A 92 -1.73 11.13 -15.82
CA ALA A 92 -2.69 11.15 -16.93
C ALA A 92 -3.10 9.76 -17.44
N LYS A 93 -2.37 8.69 -17.05
CA LYS A 93 -2.68 7.30 -17.44
C LYS A 93 -3.70 6.66 -16.51
N TYR A 94 -4.09 7.33 -15.43
CA TYR A 94 -5.06 6.81 -14.48
C TYR A 94 -6.48 6.88 -15.07
N VAL A 95 -7.14 5.73 -15.15
CA VAL A 95 -8.56 5.67 -15.51
C VAL A 95 -9.39 5.78 -14.23
N MET A 96 -10.27 6.78 -14.19
CA MET A 96 -11.19 7.00 -13.06
C MET A 96 -11.99 5.73 -12.73
N PHE A 97 -12.30 5.54 -11.45
CA PHE A 97 -13.04 4.38 -10.89
C PHE A 97 -12.35 3.01 -10.99
N THR A 98 -11.12 2.93 -11.52
CA THR A 98 -10.37 1.65 -11.51
C THR A 98 -9.65 1.37 -10.20
N TYR A 99 -9.47 2.40 -9.36
CA TYR A 99 -8.66 2.34 -8.13
C TYR A 99 -7.27 1.68 -8.34
N SER A 100 -6.74 1.76 -9.56
CA SER A 100 -5.52 1.06 -9.95
C SER A 100 -4.30 1.50 -9.12
N ARG A 101 -3.56 0.50 -8.64
CA ARG A 101 -2.26 0.68 -7.97
C ARG A 101 -1.09 0.81 -8.97
N ASP A 102 -1.39 1.04 -10.26
CA ASP A 102 -0.40 1.10 -11.34
C ASP A 102 0.18 2.47 -11.63
N SER A 103 -0.35 3.58 -11.11
CA SER A 103 0.23 4.92 -11.34
C SER A 103 1.14 5.32 -10.18
N CYS A 104 2.45 5.35 -10.39
CA CYS A 104 3.42 5.68 -9.35
C CYS A 104 3.19 7.08 -8.76
N LYS A 105 3.09 8.13 -9.60
CA LYS A 105 2.92 9.52 -9.09
C LYS A 105 1.61 9.66 -8.35
N ARG A 106 0.50 9.27 -8.97
CA ARG A 106 -0.83 9.37 -8.35
C ARG A 106 -0.90 8.61 -7.01
N ASN A 107 -0.36 7.40 -6.95
CA ASN A 107 -0.45 6.59 -5.74
C ASN A 107 0.49 7.10 -4.65
N HIS A 108 1.66 7.62 -5.02
CA HIS A 108 2.51 8.36 -4.07
C HIS A 108 1.76 9.56 -3.49
N ASP A 109 1.10 10.35 -4.34
CA ASP A 109 0.39 11.55 -3.90
C ASP A 109 -0.80 11.22 -2.98
N ARG A 110 -1.51 10.13 -3.27
CA ARG A 110 -2.76 9.78 -2.59
C ARG A 110 -2.55 8.97 -1.31
N TYR A 111 -1.45 8.21 -1.23
CA TYR A 111 -1.30 7.14 -0.24
C TYR A 111 -0.02 7.25 0.59
N THR A 112 0.65 8.41 0.64
CA THR A 112 1.83 8.59 1.49
C THR A 112 1.64 9.68 2.54
N LEU A 113 2.20 9.46 3.73
CA LEU A 113 2.22 10.51 4.76
C LEU A 113 2.98 11.75 4.31
N CYS A 114 4.07 11.58 3.55
CA CYS A 114 4.87 12.68 3.03
C CYS A 114 4.04 13.64 2.15
N MET A 115 3.23 13.11 1.22
CA MET A 115 2.37 13.97 0.42
C MET A 115 1.17 14.49 1.23
N PHE A 116 0.56 13.67 2.08
CA PHE A 116 -0.53 14.11 2.95
C PHE A 116 -0.12 15.34 3.78
N HIS A 117 1.05 15.24 4.44
CA HIS A 117 1.65 16.33 5.20
C HIS A 117 1.83 17.61 4.37
N LYS A 118 2.31 17.50 3.13
CA LYS A 118 2.44 18.63 2.22
C LYS A 118 1.08 19.25 1.88
N ASN A 119 0.11 18.42 1.51
CA ASN A 119 -1.21 18.88 1.03
C ASN A 119 -2.00 19.59 2.14
N GLU A 120 -1.93 19.10 3.37
CA GLU A 120 -2.57 19.73 4.53
C GLU A 120 -1.78 20.95 5.06
N GLY A 121 -0.60 21.24 4.48
CA GLY A 121 0.19 22.41 4.84
C GLY A 121 0.66 22.41 6.29
N HIS A 122 0.90 21.23 6.86
CA HIS A 122 1.37 21.10 8.24
C HIS A 122 2.76 21.72 8.38
N LYS A 123 2.94 22.63 9.35
CA LYS A 123 4.20 23.35 9.61
C LYS A 123 4.83 22.91 10.93
N GLY A 124 6.15 23.09 11.04
CA GLY A 124 6.89 22.97 12.31
C GLY A 124 7.38 21.57 12.67
N SER A 125 7.18 20.57 11.82
CA SER A 125 7.67 19.20 12.02
C SER A 125 7.78 18.47 10.68
N ASP A 126 8.67 17.49 10.59
CA ASP A 126 8.70 16.54 9.47
C ASP A 126 7.49 15.59 9.51
N TRP A 127 7.08 15.07 8.35
CA TRP A 127 5.95 14.14 8.25
C TRP A 127 6.10 12.89 9.12
N LYS A 128 7.34 12.44 9.41
CA LYS A 128 7.61 11.28 10.28
C LYS A 128 7.32 11.55 11.75
N THR A 129 7.35 12.82 12.16
CA THR A 129 7.19 13.24 13.56
C THR A 129 5.98 14.15 13.78
N CYS A 130 5.23 14.46 12.73
CA CYS A 130 4.08 15.36 12.78
C CYS A 130 2.86 14.71 13.45
N PRO A 131 2.43 15.17 14.64
CA PRO A 131 1.27 14.57 15.31
C PRO A 131 -0.03 14.79 14.54
N LYS A 132 -0.14 15.92 13.83
CA LYS A 132 -1.33 16.27 13.03
C LYS A 132 -1.59 15.26 11.93
N CYS A 133 -0.54 14.73 11.28
CA CYS A 133 -0.69 13.71 10.26
C CYS A 133 -1.41 12.46 10.79
N PHE A 134 -1.08 12.00 11.99
CA PHE A 134 -1.74 10.84 12.60
C PHE A 134 -3.15 11.16 13.10
N LEU A 135 -3.33 12.35 13.70
CA LEU A 135 -4.62 12.79 14.23
C LEU A 135 -5.67 12.95 13.13
N GLU A 136 -5.32 13.57 12.01
CA GLU A 136 -6.27 13.85 10.92
C GLU A 136 -6.62 12.62 10.09
N ILE A 137 -5.73 11.61 10.00
CA ILE A 137 -6.07 10.30 9.42
C ILE A 137 -7.01 9.54 10.35
N GLY A 138 -6.86 9.69 11.67
CA GLY A 138 -7.79 9.20 12.69
C GLY A 138 -7.79 7.68 12.94
N ASP A 139 -7.31 6.87 11.99
CA ASP A 139 -7.16 5.41 12.12
C ASP A 139 -5.67 5.00 12.09
N THR A 140 -5.24 4.25 13.10
CA THR A 140 -3.83 3.87 13.27
C THR A 140 -3.34 2.92 12.18
N GLU A 141 -4.17 1.95 11.73
CA GLU A 141 -3.78 1.05 10.64
C GLU A 141 -3.55 1.84 9.35
N ASN A 142 -4.47 2.76 9.02
CA ASN A 142 -4.33 3.63 7.85
C ASN A 142 -3.12 4.55 7.97
N SER A 143 -2.88 5.16 9.13
CA SER A 143 -1.71 6.02 9.36
C SER A 143 -0.41 5.28 9.14
N VAL A 144 -0.29 4.06 9.69
CA VAL A 144 0.87 3.19 9.48
C VAL A 144 1.01 2.79 8.02
N TRP A 145 -0.09 2.46 7.35
CA TRP A 145 -0.07 2.12 5.94
C TRP A 145 0.41 3.28 5.07
N PHE A 146 -0.08 4.50 5.28
CA PHE A 146 0.40 5.69 4.58
C PHE A 146 1.91 5.90 4.78
N GLY A 147 2.44 5.60 5.96
CA GLY A 147 3.86 5.78 6.27
C GLY A 147 4.78 4.65 5.82
N THR A 148 4.26 3.47 5.42
CA THR A 148 5.09 2.26 5.25
C THR A 148 4.81 1.46 3.98
N ASN A 149 3.78 1.80 3.21
CA ASN A 149 3.47 1.09 1.98
C ASN A 149 4.50 1.29 0.87
N GLN A 150 4.39 0.50 -0.20
CA GLN A 150 5.28 0.47 -1.36
C GLN A 150 5.35 1.76 -2.20
N PHE A 151 4.52 2.77 -1.91
CA PHE A 151 4.53 4.06 -2.58
C PHE A 151 5.42 5.11 -1.87
N ASN A 152 6.02 4.74 -0.74
CA ASN A 152 6.96 5.56 0.00
C ASN A 152 8.39 5.39 -0.53
N PHE A 153 9.12 6.49 -0.69
CA PHE A 153 10.58 6.46 -0.93
C PHE A 153 11.34 6.25 0.38
N GLU A 154 10.83 6.83 1.46
CA GLU A 154 11.30 6.63 2.83
C GLU A 154 10.14 6.16 3.69
N THR A 155 10.36 5.15 4.52
CA THR A 155 9.32 4.60 5.39
C THR A 155 9.41 5.18 6.80
N LEU A 156 8.28 5.25 7.48
CA LEU A 156 8.19 5.58 8.90
C LEU A 156 9.07 4.59 9.71
N PRO A 157 10.08 5.05 10.46
CA PRO A 157 11.09 4.17 11.05
C PRO A 157 10.54 3.31 12.20
N ASN A 158 9.69 3.90 13.04
CA ASN A 158 9.08 3.23 14.20
C ASN A 158 7.55 3.37 14.11
N PRO A 159 6.90 2.64 13.19
CA PRO A 159 5.47 2.74 13.02
C PRO A 159 4.75 2.27 14.30
N PRO A 160 3.71 3.00 14.76
CA PRO A 160 2.94 2.57 15.93
C PRO A 160 2.28 1.22 15.67
N ALA A 161 2.23 0.37 16.70
CA ALA A 161 1.46 -0.86 16.63
C ALA A 161 -0.05 -0.53 16.59
N PHE A 162 -0.81 -1.35 15.88
CA PHE A 162 -2.26 -1.25 15.83
C PHE A 162 -2.90 -2.62 16.04
N ARG A 163 -4.11 -2.62 16.59
CA ARG A 163 -4.91 -3.84 16.71
C ARG A 163 -5.64 -4.06 15.38
N PRO A 164 -5.49 -5.22 14.71
CA PRO A 164 -6.28 -5.54 13.52
C PRO A 164 -7.77 -5.41 13.80
N LYS A 165 -8.50 -4.84 12.84
CA LYS A 165 -9.97 -4.87 12.86
C LYS A 165 -10.47 -6.22 12.33
N PHE A 166 -11.61 -6.64 12.83
CA PHE A 166 -12.27 -7.89 12.44
C PHE A 166 -13.68 -7.57 11.94
N CYS A 167 -14.15 -8.38 10.99
CA CYS A 167 -15.50 -8.26 10.47
C CYS A 167 -16.53 -8.49 11.59
N ASP A 168 -17.48 -7.57 11.77
CA ASP A 168 -18.52 -7.68 12.81
C ASP A 168 -19.43 -8.91 12.62
N THR A 169 -19.53 -9.42 11.39
CA THR A 169 -20.39 -10.58 11.05
C THR A 169 -19.67 -11.92 11.13
N CYS A 170 -18.52 -12.05 10.47
CA CYS A 170 -17.83 -13.33 10.31
C CYS A 170 -16.50 -13.41 11.07
N HIS A 171 -16.14 -12.35 11.80
CA HIS A 171 -14.94 -12.24 12.63
C HIS A 171 -13.60 -12.52 11.94
N LYS A 172 -13.55 -12.52 10.60
CA LYS A 172 -12.29 -12.58 9.87
C LYS A 172 -11.53 -11.24 10.00
N PRO A 173 -10.19 -11.24 10.03
CA PRO A 173 -9.42 -10.00 9.96
C PRO A 173 -9.76 -9.22 8.69
N VAL A 174 -9.88 -7.90 8.80
CA VAL A 174 -10.12 -6.98 7.67
C VAL A 174 -8.86 -6.14 7.47
N LYS A 175 -8.28 -6.21 6.27
CA LYS A 175 -7.13 -5.38 5.90
C LYS A 175 -7.61 -4.14 5.16
N GLN A 176 -7.85 -3.06 5.90
CA GLN A 176 -8.59 -1.89 5.43
C GLN A 176 -8.00 -1.25 4.16
N ASN A 177 -6.68 -1.35 3.98
CA ASN A 177 -5.98 -0.71 2.87
C ASN A 177 -5.89 -1.57 1.60
N THR A 178 -6.31 -2.83 1.65
CA THR A 178 -6.18 -3.78 0.53
C THR A 178 -7.48 -4.46 0.14
N GLU A 179 -8.47 -4.45 1.01
CA GLU A 179 -9.74 -5.16 0.85
C GLU A 179 -10.91 -4.17 0.84
N ASN A 180 -11.97 -4.51 0.13
CA ASN A 180 -13.23 -3.76 0.22
C ASN A 180 -13.92 -4.09 1.54
N TYR A 181 -14.34 -3.06 2.25
CA TYR A 181 -15.10 -3.18 3.50
C TYR A 181 -16.07 -2.01 3.64
N SER A 182 -17.07 -2.17 4.49
CA SER A 182 -17.97 -1.09 4.89
C SER A 182 -17.73 -0.75 6.36
N PRO A 183 -17.34 0.50 6.70
CA PRO A 183 -17.30 0.96 8.08
C PRO A 183 -18.73 1.21 8.58
N ASN A 184 -18.95 1.02 9.88
CA ASN A 184 -20.18 1.43 10.55
C ASN A 184 -19.97 2.73 11.37
N ARG A 185 -21.06 3.36 11.81
CA ARG A 185 -21.01 4.66 12.53
C ARG A 185 -20.33 4.61 13.90
N ILE A 186 -20.15 3.42 14.48
CA ILE A 186 -19.56 3.22 15.82
C ILE A 186 -18.14 2.65 15.74
N GLY A 187 -17.52 2.65 14.56
CA GLY A 187 -16.11 2.27 14.37
C GLY A 187 -15.85 0.79 14.07
N GLY A 188 -16.90 -0.04 13.95
CA GLY A 188 -16.81 -1.41 13.46
C GLY A 188 -16.72 -1.50 11.93
N VAL A 189 -16.42 -2.69 11.43
CA VAL A 189 -16.21 -2.93 9.99
C VAL A 189 -16.89 -4.23 9.55
N THR A 190 -17.45 -4.23 8.34
CA THR A 190 -18.02 -5.42 7.71
C THR A 190 -17.29 -5.69 6.40
N CYS A 191 -16.81 -6.92 6.20
CA CYS A 191 -16.11 -7.27 4.98
C CYS A 191 -17.06 -7.36 3.78
N GLU A 192 -16.56 -7.09 2.57
CA GLU A 192 -17.35 -7.10 1.33
C GLU A 192 -18.22 -8.36 1.14
N PRO A 193 -17.73 -9.61 1.37
CA PRO A 193 -18.59 -10.78 1.28
C PRO A 193 -19.83 -10.72 2.18
N CYS A 194 -19.66 -10.30 3.44
CA CYS A 194 -20.78 -10.17 4.38
C CYS A 194 -21.72 -9.04 3.98
N VAL A 195 -21.19 -7.89 3.53
CA VAL A 195 -22.01 -6.78 3.00
C VAL A 195 -22.89 -7.26 1.85
N ASN A 196 -22.32 -8.00 0.90
CA ASN A 196 -23.05 -8.53 -0.25
C ASN A 196 -24.09 -9.58 0.16
N SER A 197 -23.79 -10.42 1.16
CA SER A 197 -24.76 -11.38 1.70
C SER A 197 -25.94 -10.68 2.38
N THR A 198 -25.72 -9.59 3.13
CA THR A 198 -26.79 -8.83 3.78
C THR A 198 -27.61 -7.99 2.79
N ALA A 199 -26.99 -7.45 1.74
CA ALA A 199 -27.68 -6.73 0.67
C ALA A 199 -28.64 -7.63 -0.12
N MET A 200 -28.25 -8.88 -0.38
CA MET A 200 -29.10 -9.89 -1.03
C MET A 200 -30.30 -10.30 -0.15
N ALA A 201 -30.16 -10.27 1.18
CA ALA A 201 -31.24 -10.63 2.11
C ALA A 201 -32.34 -9.56 2.23
N ASN A 202 -32.05 -8.29 1.90
CA ASN A 202 -32.96 -7.15 2.12
C ASN A 202 -33.62 -6.60 0.85
N GLY A 203 -33.60 -7.33 -0.27
CA GLY A 203 -34.39 -6.99 -1.47
C GLY A 203 -34.01 -5.69 -2.18
N GLY A 204 -32.80 -5.18 -2.02
CA GLY A 204 -32.32 -3.98 -2.75
C GLY A 204 -32.12 -4.25 -4.25
N PRO A 205 -32.31 -3.24 -5.13
CA PRO A 205 -32.21 -3.43 -6.57
C PRO A 205 -30.77 -3.75 -7.00
N PRO A 206 -30.56 -4.51 -8.10
CA PRO A 206 -29.24 -5.00 -8.49
C PRO A 206 -28.45 -3.87 -9.17
N GLY A 207 -27.63 -3.16 -8.41
CA GLY A 207 -26.68 -2.17 -8.93
C GLY A 207 -25.24 -2.68 -8.85
N GLY A 208 -24.71 -3.24 -9.95
CA GLY A 208 -23.27 -3.20 -10.21
C GLY A 208 -22.46 -4.51 -10.16
N VAL A 209 -22.74 -5.41 -11.12
CA VAL A 209 -21.85 -6.38 -11.80
C VAL A 209 -20.91 -7.31 -10.99
N PRO A 210 -21.13 -8.64 -11.00
CA PRO A 210 -20.09 -9.60 -10.68
C PRO A 210 -19.17 -9.79 -11.90
N ARG A 211 -17.90 -9.40 -11.79
CA ARG A 211 -16.86 -9.95 -12.68
C ARG A 211 -16.10 -11.03 -11.94
N HIS A 212 -16.53 -12.27 -12.11
CA HIS A 212 -15.72 -13.36 -12.66
C HIS A 212 -16.54 -14.64 -12.65
N ILE A 213 -17.18 -14.94 -13.79
CA ILE A 213 -17.56 -16.31 -14.14
C ILE A 213 -16.24 -17.05 -14.43
N PHE A 214 -15.80 -17.93 -13.54
CA PHE A 214 -14.86 -18.98 -13.90
C PHE A 214 -15.65 -20.11 -14.57
N LYS A 215 -15.69 -20.10 -15.91
CA LYS A 215 -16.01 -21.30 -16.68
C LYS A 215 -14.76 -22.16 -16.72
N MET A 216 -14.77 -23.27 -15.98
CA MET A 216 -13.92 -24.41 -16.29
C MET A 216 -14.62 -25.21 -17.39
N GLY A 217 -14.07 -25.20 -18.59
CA GLY A 217 -14.32 -26.19 -19.63
C GLY A 217 -12.98 -26.50 -20.29
N GLY A 218 -12.62 -27.72 -20.63
CA GLY A 218 -13.31 -29.00 -20.54
C GLY A 218 -12.49 -30.05 -21.29
N GLY A 219 -12.81 -31.33 -21.05
CA GLY A 219 -12.45 -32.48 -21.89
C GLY A 219 -10.96 -32.82 -22.00
N PRO A 220 -10.59 -34.01 -22.48
CA PRO A 220 -11.36 -34.90 -23.37
C PRO A 220 -12.39 -35.81 -22.68
#